data_AF-A0A7W9GPV2-F1
#
_entry.id   AF-A0A7W9GPV2-F1
#
_cell.length_a   1.000
_cell.length_b   1.000
_cell.length_c   1.000
_cell.angle_alpha   90.00
_cell.angle_beta   90.00
_cell.angle_gamma   90.00
#
_symmetry.space_group_name_H-M   'P 1'
#
loop_
_entity.id
_entity.type
_entity.pdbx_description
1 polymer ?
#
loop_
_entity_poly.entity_id
_entity_poly.type
_entity_poly.pdbx_seq_one_letter_code
_entity_poly.pdbx_strand_id
1 'polypeptide(L)'
;MSNVSRRRSPRRRLVTAVGVVILATGGFAGTAAAASGTGPEGQTVTVSKVDGLTPGGETVTVHGEGFDLTKGIYVVVCVNTGAGQQPTPCLGGADMEGGGGASAWISSNPPSYGEGLAQPFEEEGGRGSFSVQLNVVASDEFTDCLDPSQAPNGCVIGTRADHTRTADRSADVLLPITFAGAGGAENGDDGGDAGGRPSPSPSSTTGAAGGGSDLAQTGAPIVPAALAGLALLGGGVVAVAVRRRTEETIRP
;
A
#
# COMPACT_ATOMS: atom_id res chain seq x y z
N MET A 1 69.74 -22.18 -54.49
CA MET A 1 70.88 -21.27 -54.68
C MET A 1 70.35 -19.84 -54.75
N SER A 2 70.77 -19.01 -53.79
CA SER A 2 70.84 -17.54 -53.80
C SER A 2 69.79 -16.71 -54.57
N ASN A 3 69.03 -15.87 -53.86
CA ASN A 3 69.31 -14.43 -53.93
C ASN A 3 68.57 -13.63 -52.84
N VAL A 4 69.36 -12.81 -52.14
CA VAL A 4 68.91 -11.75 -51.25
C VAL A 4 68.50 -10.54 -52.10
N SER A 5 67.34 -9.95 -51.83
CA SER A 5 67.06 -8.58 -52.28
C SER A 5 66.35 -7.81 -51.16
N ARG A 6 67.06 -6.81 -50.62
CA ARG A 6 66.56 -5.85 -49.63
C ARG A 6 65.47 -5.00 -50.26
N ARG A 7 64.32 -4.82 -49.59
CA ARG A 7 63.51 -3.61 -49.76
C ARG A 7 63.02 -3.04 -48.44
N ARG A 8 62.95 -1.71 -48.49
CA ARG A 8 62.96 -0.73 -47.41
C ARG A 8 61.74 -0.82 -46.48
N SER A 9 62.01 -0.48 -45.23
CA SER A 9 61.09 -0.32 -44.12
C SER A 9 60.06 0.80 -44.34
N PRO A 10 58.79 0.58 -43.97
CA PRO A 10 57.87 1.65 -43.64
C PRO A 10 57.77 1.80 -42.12
N ARG A 11 58.09 3.00 -41.63
CA ARG A 11 57.84 3.45 -40.26
C ARG A 11 56.34 3.41 -39.98
N ARG A 12 55.87 2.41 -39.23
CA ARG A 12 54.53 2.46 -38.61
C ARG A 12 54.67 3.15 -37.26
N ARG A 13 54.18 4.39 -37.18
CA ARG A 13 53.98 5.10 -35.92
C ARG A 13 52.92 4.34 -35.14
N LEU A 14 53.27 3.81 -33.97
CA LEU A 14 52.29 3.37 -32.98
C LEU A 14 51.57 4.63 -32.46
N VAL A 15 50.26 4.68 -32.67
CA VAL A 15 49.37 5.59 -31.94
C VAL A 15 48.80 4.77 -30.79
N THR A 16 49.35 4.95 -29.60
CA THR A 16 48.82 4.37 -28.37
C THR A 16 47.59 5.17 -27.99
N ALA A 17 46.40 4.70 -28.39
CA ALA A 17 45.14 5.26 -27.91
C ALA A 17 44.93 4.80 -26.47
N VAL A 18 45.16 5.69 -25.51
CA VAL A 18 44.74 5.50 -24.12
C VAL A 18 43.21 5.63 -24.11
N GLY A 19 42.52 4.49 -24.10
CA GLY A 19 41.07 4.44 -23.93
C GLY A 19 40.72 4.74 -22.48
N VAL A 20 40.22 5.94 -22.22
CA VAL A 20 39.57 6.28 -20.94
C VAL A 20 38.21 5.58 -20.93
N VAL A 21 38.11 4.49 -20.17
CA VAL A 21 36.81 3.85 -19.88
C VAL A 21 36.17 4.65 -18.75
N ILE A 22 35.24 5.54 -19.09
CA ILE A 22 34.39 6.20 -18.12
C ILE A 22 33.30 5.19 -17.73
N LEU A 23 33.42 4.56 -16.56
CA LEU A 23 32.30 3.84 -15.95
C LEU A 23 31.27 4.89 -15.52
N ALA A 24 30.27 5.12 -16.37
CA ALA A 24 29.07 5.84 -15.99
C ALA A 24 28.23 4.92 -15.09
N THR A 25 28.37 5.06 -13.77
CA THR A 25 27.37 4.56 -12.81
C THR A 25 26.13 5.44 -12.92
N GLY A 26 25.31 5.18 -13.93
CA GLY A 26 23.99 5.77 -14.04
C GLY A 26 23.10 5.16 -12.98
N GLY A 27 22.80 5.92 -11.92
CA GLY A 27 21.68 5.61 -11.04
C GLY A 27 20.39 5.70 -11.86
N PHE A 28 19.65 4.59 -11.95
CA PHE A 28 18.30 4.61 -12.48
C PHE A 28 17.41 5.32 -11.47
N ALA A 29 17.24 6.64 -11.63
CA ALA A 29 16.05 7.29 -11.11
C ALA A 29 14.88 6.78 -11.97
N GLY A 30 14.23 5.71 -11.51
CA GLY A 30 12.99 5.23 -12.13
C GLY A 30 12.03 6.40 -12.21
N THR A 31 11.62 6.79 -13.42
CA THR A 31 10.54 7.75 -13.60
C THR A 31 9.29 7.13 -13.00
N ALA A 32 8.89 7.64 -11.85
CA ALA A 32 7.66 7.22 -11.20
C ALA A 32 6.49 7.51 -12.12
N ALA A 33 5.86 6.46 -12.63
CA ALA A 33 4.84 6.58 -13.65
C ALA A 33 3.46 6.76 -13.01
N ALA A 34 2.60 7.48 -13.73
CA ALA A 34 1.17 7.41 -13.48
C ALA A 34 0.70 5.97 -13.67
N ALA A 35 -0.27 5.55 -12.87
CA ALA A 35 -0.88 4.23 -12.98
C ALA A 35 -2.40 4.35 -13.02
N SER A 36 -3.02 3.39 -13.68
CA SER A 36 -4.48 3.30 -13.80
C SER A 36 -4.97 1.93 -13.36
N GLY A 37 -6.17 1.90 -12.80
CA GLY A 37 -6.89 0.69 -12.42
C GLY A 37 -8.34 0.74 -12.91
N THR A 38 -8.95 -0.43 -13.04
CA THR A 38 -10.37 -0.59 -13.38
C THR A 38 -11.08 -1.31 -12.25
N GLY A 39 -12.22 -0.78 -11.85
CA GLY A 39 -13.06 -1.34 -10.79
C GLY A 39 -14.07 -2.37 -11.28
N PRO A 40 -14.80 -2.99 -10.33
CA PRO A 40 -15.76 -4.05 -10.60
C PRO A 40 -16.91 -3.65 -11.56
N GLU A 41 -17.28 -2.37 -11.59
CA GLU A 41 -18.39 -1.85 -12.40
C GLU A 41 -17.87 -1.17 -13.69
N GLY A 42 -16.59 -1.37 -14.03
CA GLY A 42 -15.96 -0.78 -15.22
C GLY A 42 -15.50 0.67 -15.06
N GLN A 43 -15.68 1.26 -13.88
CA GLN A 43 -15.12 2.58 -13.54
C GLN A 43 -13.58 2.53 -13.56
N THR A 44 -12.94 3.66 -13.85
CA THR A 44 -11.48 3.76 -13.91
C THR A 44 -10.97 4.77 -12.89
N VAL A 45 -9.76 4.53 -12.39
CA VAL A 45 -9.02 5.50 -11.57
C VAL A 45 -7.61 5.61 -12.12
N THR A 46 -7.11 6.83 -12.27
CA THR A 46 -5.73 7.14 -12.64
C THR A 46 -5.09 7.98 -11.53
N VAL A 47 -3.91 7.59 -11.10
CA VAL A 47 -3.11 8.29 -10.09
C VAL A 47 -1.86 8.81 -10.78
N SER A 48 -1.53 10.10 -10.57
CA SER A 48 -0.40 10.75 -11.23
C SER A 48 0.96 10.10 -10.91
N LYS A 49 1.06 9.41 -9.78
CA LYS A 49 2.26 8.69 -9.34
C LYS A 49 1.90 7.63 -8.31
N VAL A 50 2.40 6.41 -8.49
CA VAL A 50 2.24 5.32 -7.51
C VAL A 50 3.55 4.77 -6.96
N ASP A 51 4.67 5.03 -7.63
CA ASP A 51 5.97 4.50 -7.22
C ASP A 51 6.92 5.57 -6.70
N GLY A 52 7.79 5.20 -5.76
CA GLY A 52 8.82 6.11 -5.25
C GLY A 52 8.24 7.42 -4.68
N LEU A 53 7.09 7.34 -4.01
CA LEU A 53 6.48 8.47 -3.31
C LEU A 53 7.38 8.95 -2.16
N THR A 54 7.40 10.25 -1.91
CA THR A 54 8.21 10.83 -0.83
C THR A 54 7.60 10.47 0.53
N PRO A 55 8.31 9.76 1.43
CA PRO A 55 7.73 9.31 2.70
C PRO A 55 7.17 10.44 3.58
N GLY A 56 7.81 11.60 3.55
CA GLY A 56 7.42 12.77 4.35
C GLY A 56 6.23 13.57 3.78
N GLY A 57 5.65 13.14 2.66
CA GLY A 57 4.54 13.84 2.00
C GLY A 57 4.84 14.11 0.53
N GLU A 58 3.90 13.70 -0.32
CA GLU A 58 3.89 14.05 -1.75
C GLU A 58 2.46 14.26 -2.23
N THR A 59 2.22 15.36 -2.95
CA THR A 59 0.92 15.60 -3.56
C THR A 59 0.78 14.78 -4.84
N VAL A 60 -0.28 13.98 -4.91
CA VAL A 60 -0.68 13.24 -6.11
C VAL A 60 -2.06 13.68 -6.57
N THR A 61 -2.30 13.63 -7.87
CA THR A 61 -3.64 13.83 -8.43
C THR A 61 -4.28 12.47 -8.68
N VAL A 62 -5.52 12.30 -8.21
CA VAL A 62 -6.35 11.12 -8.45
C VAL A 62 -7.54 11.56 -9.29
N HIS A 63 -7.65 10.95 -10.47
CA HIS A 63 -8.75 11.14 -11.40
C HIS A 63 -9.56 9.86 -11.48
N GLY A 64 -10.88 9.96 -11.42
CA GLY A 64 -11.76 8.81 -11.59
C GLY A 64 -12.93 9.10 -12.50
N GLU A 65 -13.38 8.09 -13.23
CA GLU A 65 -14.50 8.17 -14.17
C GLU A 65 -15.35 6.91 -14.14
N GLY A 66 -16.62 7.05 -14.51
CA GLY A 66 -17.52 5.90 -14.65
C GLY A 66 -18.16 5.46 -13.34
N PHE A 67 -18.16 6.28 -12.29
CA PHE A 67 -18.74 5.93 -10.98
C PHE A 67 -20.28 6.01 -10.99
N ASP A 68 -20.91 5.28 -10.07
CA ASP A 68 -22.36 5.34 -9.84
C ASP A 68 -22.70 6.60 -9.01
N LEU A 69 -23.39 7.56 -9.63
CA LEU A 69 -23.80 8.84 -9.03
C LEU A 69 -24.70 8.69 -7.79
N THR A 70 -25.33 7.52 -7.60
CA THR A 70 -26.21 7.24 -6.45
C THR A 70 -25.45 6.85 -5.19
N LYS A 71 -24.13 6.65 -5.29
CA LYS A 71 -23.26 6.21 -4.20
C LYS A 71 -22.18 7.25 -3.95
N GLY A 72 -21.92 7.56 -2.68
CA GLY A 72 -20.73 8.31 -2.30
C GLY A 72 -19.52 7.38 -2.16
N ILE A 73 -18.33 7.92 -2.42
CA ILE A 73 -17.05 7.22 -2.34
C ILE A 73 -16.03 8.02 -1.54
N TYR A 74 -15.06 7.32 -0.98
CA TYR A 74 -13.83 7.91 -0.49
C TYR A 74 -12.69 7.66 -1.47
N VAL A 75 -11.83 8.65 -1.65
CA VAL A 75 -10.50 8.53 -2.26
C VAL A 75 -9.47 8.59 -1.13
N VAL A 76 -8.73 7.51 -0.91
CA VAL A 76 -7.95 7.29 0.32
C VAL A 76 -6.63 6.56 0.06
N VAL A 77 -5.71 6.70 1.00
CA VAL A 77 -4.52 5.85 1.14
C VAL A 77 -4.75 4.90 2.31
N CYS A 78 -4.62 3.59 2.09
CA CYS A 78 -4.86 2.59 3.14
C CYS A 78 -3.94 1.39 3.00
N VAL A 79 -3.79 0.63 4.09
CA VAL A 79 -3.17 -0.69 4.05
C VAL A 79 -3.97 -1.63 3.14
N ASN A 80 -3.25 -2.36 2.30
CA ASN A 80 -3.84 -3.35 1.41
C ASN A 80 -4.14 -4.66 2.18
N THR A 81 -5.41 -4.94 2.37
CA THR A 81 -5.89 -6.17 3.04
C THR A 81 -6.08 -7.35 2.09
N GLY A 82 -5.78 -7.18 0.80
CA GLY A 82 -5.92 -8.21 -0.22
C GLY A 82 -7.22 -8.11 -1.03
N ALA A 83 -7.31 -8.93 -2.08
CA ALA A 83 -8.39 -8.85 -3.07
C ALA A 83 -9.78 -9.05 -2.44
N GLY A 84 -10.71 -8.16 -2.81
CA GLY A 84 -12.10 -8.19 -2.35
C GLY A 84 -12.31 -7.82 -0.87
N GLN A 85 -11.23 -7.52 -0.14
CA GLN A 85 -11.31 -7.04 1.23
C GLN A 85 -11.28 -5.52 1.26
N GLN A 86 -11.95 -4.93 2.26
CA GLN A 86 -11.92 -3.49 2.46
C GLN A 86 -10.52 -3.05 2.91
N PRO A 87 -9.85 -2.14 2.18
CA PRO A 87 -8.54 -1.64 2.59
C PRO A 87 -8.69 -0.82 3.88
N THR A 88 -7.84 -1.12 4.87
CA THR A 88 -7.86 -0.55 6.22
C THR A 88 -6.63 -1.04 7.02
N PRO A 89 -6.11 -0.29 8.02
CA PRO A 89 -6.42 1.11 8.33
C PRO A 89 -6.04 2.07 7.19
N CYS A 90 -6.65 3.25 7.20
CA CYS A 90 -6.35 4.31 6.24
C CYS A 90 -5.55 5.43 6.89
N LEU A 91 -4.58 5.96 6.16
CA LEU A 91 -3.81 7.13 6.57
C LEU A 91 -4.68 8.39 6.50
N GLY A 92 -4.41 9.34 7.38
CA GLY A 92 -5.07 10.65 7.46
C GLY A 92 -6.42 10.64 8.18
N GLY A 93 -6.92 9.49 8.62
CA GLY A 93 -8.21 9.37 9.28
C GLY A 93 -9.39 9.86 8.43
N ALA A 94 -10.51 10.18 9.07
CA ALA A 94 -11.65 10.79 8.41
C ALA A 94 -11.48 12.31 8.33
N ASP A 95 -11.49 12.88 7.13
CA ASP A 95 -11.49 14.33 6.96
C ASP A 95 -12.88 14.90 7.28
N MET A 96 -13.09 15.28 8.54
CA MET A 96 -14.35 15.84 9.03
C MET A 96 -14.51 17.34 8.72
N GLU A 97 -13.47 17.98 8.21
CA GLU A 97 -13.45 19.43 7.94
C GLU A 97 -13.38 19.75 6.44
N GLY A 98 -13.15 18.74 5.58
CA GLY A 98 -13.17 18.86 4.13
C GLY A 98 -11.91 19.50 3.54
N GLY A 99 -10.79 19.48 4.27
CA GLY A 99 -9.54 20.13 3.87
C GLY A 99 -8.26 19.46 4.38
N GLY A 100 -8.36 18.29 5.02
CA GLY A 100 -7.21 17.54 5.55
C GLY A 100 -6.27 17.02 4.47
N GLY A 101 -6.73 16.93 3.22
CA GLY A 101 -5.91 16.64 2.04
C GLY A 101 -5.36 15.21 1.97
N ALA A 102 -5.44 14.42 3.04
CA ALA A 102 -5.01 13.02 3.05
C ALA A 102 -6.08 12.06 2.48
N SER A 103 -7.34 12.52 2.41
CA SER A 103 -8.45 11.82 1.77
C SER A 103 -9.43 12.81 1.15
N ALA A 104 -10.32 12.31 0.29
CA ALA A 104 -11.43 13.09 -0.25
C ALA A 104 -12.73 12.29 -0.19
N TRP A 105 -13.84 12.96 0.15
CA TRP A 105 -15.19 12.40 0.05
C TRP A 105 -15.88 12.94 -1.18
N ILE A 106 -16.24 12.05 -2.11
CA ILE A 106 -16.98 12.41 -3.32
C ILE A 106 -18.40 11.86 -3.22
N SER A 107 -19.41 12.72 -3.31
CA SER A 107 -20.82 12.31 -3.32
C SER A 107 -21.70 13.41 -3.89
N SER A 108 -22.53 13.07 -4.87
CA SER A 108 -23.59 13.97 -5.37
C SER A 108 -24.85 13.96 -4.50
N ASN A 109 -24.94 13.02 -3.55
CA ASN A 109 -26.08 12.84 -2.66
C ASN A 109 -25.61 12.53 -1.22
N PRO A 110 -24.80 13.41 -0.58
CA PRO A 110 -24.33 13.16 0.76
C PRO A 110 -25.50 13.24 1.77
N PRO A 111 -25.41 12.53 2.91
CA PRO A 111 -26.25 12.83 4.07
C PRO A 111 -26.11 14.30 4.49
N SER A 112 -27.09 14.83 5.24
CA SER A 112 -27.10 16.26 5.61
C SER A 112 -25.85 16.75 6.35
N TYR A 113 -25.18 15.89 7.13
CA TYR A 113 -23.92 16.23 7.80
C TYR A 113 -22.72 16.31 6.84
N GLY A 114 -22.85 15.77 5.63
CA GLY A 114 -21.82 15.80 4.59
C GLY A 114 -22.00 16.91 3.57
N GLU A 115 -23.12 17.66 3.64
CA GLU A 115 -23.32 18.82 2.78
C GLU A 115 -22.22 19.86 3.04
N GLY A 116 -21.49 20.23 2.00
CA GLY A 116 -20.33 21.14 2.10
C GLY A 116 -19.00 20.47 2.48
N LEU A 117 -19.02 19.20 2.90
CA LEU A 117 -17.81 18.40 3.12
C LEU A 117 -17.51 17.48 1.93
N ALA A 118 -18.54 16.85 1.38
CA ALA A 118 -18.41 16.02 0.20
C ALA A 118 -18.34 16.89 -1.06
N GLN A 119 -17.34 16.64 -1.91
CA GLN A 119 -17.31 17.20 -3.25
C GLN A 119 -18.32 16.43 -4.15
N PRO A 120 -19.20 17.10 -4.90
CA PRO A 120 -20.07 16.41 -5.84
C PRO A 120 -19.26 15.76 -6.96
N PHE A 121 -19.75 14.64 -7.51
CA PHE A 121 -19.23 14.16 -8.79
C PHE A 121 -19.54 15.18 -9.88
N GLU A 122 -18.63 15.30 -10.84
CA GLU A 122 -18.96 15.80 -12.16
C GLU A 122 -19.73 14.70 -12.91
N GLU A 123 -20.73 15.06 -13.71
CA GLU A 123 -21.53 14.09 -14.46
C GLU A 123 -21.18 14.14 -15.95
N GLU A 124 -20.75 13.00 -16.48
CA GLU A 124 -20.53 12.78 -17.90
C GLU A 124 -21.19 11.47 -18.34
N GLY A 125 -22.06 11.54 -19.36
CA GLY A 125 -22.73 10.35 -19.88
C GLY A 125 -23.59 9.59 -18.86
N GLY A 126 -24.11 10.27 -17.84
CA GLY A 126 -24.89 9.66 -16.75
C GLY A 126 -24.04 8.90 -15.73
N ARG A 127 -22.71 9.11 -15.73
CA ARG A 127 -21.77 8.53 -14.78
C ARG A 127 -20.99 9.64 -14.06
N GLY A 128 -20.50 9.33 -12.87
CA GLY A 128 -19.70 10.25 -12.06
C GLY A 128 -18.23 10.24 -12.45
N SER A 129 -17.64 11.42 -12.51
CA SER A 129 -16.21 11.66 -12.58
C SER A 129 -15.75 12.61 -11.48
N PHE A 130 -14.45 12.58 -11.17
CA PHE A 130 -13.83 13.49 -10.20
C PHE A 130 -12.34 13.67 -10.49
N SER A 131 -11.78 14.78 -10.01
CA SER A 131 -10.35 15.01 -9.94
C SER A 131 -10.02 15.66 -8.61
N VAL A 132 -9.20 15.00 -7.80
CA VAL A 132 -8.78 15.49 -6.47
C VAL A 132 -7.27 15.38 -6.29
N GLN A 133 -6.73 16.22 -5.41
CA GLN A 133 -5.35 16.12 -4.96
C GLN A 133 -5.31 15.51 -3.58
N LEU A 134 -4.45 14.50 -3.38
CA LEU A 134 -4.15 13.93 -2.08
C LEU A 134 -2.71 14.24 -1.68
N ASN A 135 -2.49 14.64 -0.43
CA ASN A 135 -1.17 14.67 0.20
C ASN A 135 -0.88 13.30 0.82
N VAL A 136 -0.03 12.52 0.17
CA VAL A 136 0.27 11.14 0.54
C VAL A 136 1.53 11.10 1.39
N VAL A 137 1.38 10.66 2.64
CA VAL A 137 2.49 10.38 3.57
C VAL A 137 2.69 8.88 3.71
N ALA A 138 3.86 8.44 4.17
CA ALA A 138 4.12 7.02 4.40
C ALA A 138 3.50 6.47 5.69
N SER A 139 3.32 7.32 6.71
CA SER A 139 2.86 6.90 8.02
C SER A 139 2.20 8.03 8.79
N ASP A 140 1.37 7.64 9.75
CA ASP A 140 0.77 8.51 10.77
C ASP A 140 0.59 7.72 12.08
N GLU A 141 -0.22 8.25 13.00
CA GLU A 141 -0.54 7.60 14.27
C GLU A 141 -1.37 6.31 14.17
N PHE A 142 -1.98 6.01 13.01
CA PHE A 142 -2.82 4.85 12.78
C PHE A 142 -2.06 3.70 12.11
N THR A 143 -1.16 4.00 11.17
CA THR A 143 -0.42 2.96 10.44
C THR A 143 0.87 3.48 9.79
N ASP A 144 1.75 2.55 9.42
CA ASP A 144 2.99 2.80 8.70
C ASP A 144 3.09 1.89 7.48
N CYS A 145 3.02 2.47 6.28
CA CYS A 145 3.12 1.76 5.01
C CYS A 145 4.53 1.22 4.73
N LEU A 146 5.54 1.66 5.49
CA LEU A 146 6.92 1.17 5.42
C LEU A 146 7.19 0.03 6.41
N ASP A 147 6.31 -0.21 7.38
CA ASP A 147 6.43 -1.29 8.35
C ASP A 147 5.71 -2.56 7.83
N PRO A 148 6.43 -3.63 7.45
CA PRO A 148 5.82 -4.86 6.96
C PRO A 148 4.93 -5.58 7.98
N SER A 149 5.07 -5.26 9.27
CA SER A 149 4.20 -5.81 10.31
C SER A 149 2.82 -5.13 10.34
N GLN A 150 2.73 -3.88 9.90
CA GLN A 150 1.50 -3.10 9.79
C GLN A 150 0.88 -3.20 8.39
N ALA A 151 1.72 -3.17 7.35
CA ALA A 151 1.34 -3.21 5.95
C ALA A 151 2.00 -4.39 5.21
N PRO A 152 1.65 -5.65 5.53
CA PRO A 152 2.30 -6.83 4.95
C PRO A 152 2.13 -6.97 3.43
N ASN A 153 1.08 -6.36 2.86
CA ASN A 153 0.86 -6.30 1.40
C ASN A 153 1.10 -4.88 0.85
N GLY A 154 1.79 -4.03 1.60
CA GLY A 154 1.95 -2.61 1.32
C GLY A 154 0.65 -1.83 1.46
N CYS A 155 0.68 -0.61 0.94
CA CYS A 155 -0.46 0.30 0.90
C CYS A 155 -0.98 0.50 -0.52
N VAL A 156 -2.20 1.01 -0.62
CA VAL A 156 -2.87 1.34 -1.87
C VAL A 156 -3.38 2.77 -1.82
N ILE A 157 -3.35 3.46 -2.96
CA ILE A 157 -4.25 4.59 -3.24
C ILE A 157 -5.46 4.03 -3.95
N GLY A 158 -6.65 4.41 -3.51
CA GLY A 158 -7.84 3.90 -4.18
C GLY A 158 -9.14 4.54 -3.77
N THR A 159 -10.18 4.07 -4.43
CA THR A 159 -11.56 4.41 -4.11
C THR A 159 -12.21 3.29 -3.31
N ARG A 160 -13.18 3.65 -2.47
CA ARG A 160 -14.10 2.70 -1.81
C ARG A 160 -15.45 3.36 -1.56
N ALA A 161 -16.51 2.58 -1.41
CA ALA A 161 -17.81 3.15 -0.98
C ALA A 161 -17.67 3.87 0.37
N ASP A 162 -18.41 4.97 0.53
CA ASP A 162 -18.36 5.75 1.75
C ASP A 162 -18.95 5.01 2.97
N HIS A 163 -18.88 5.65 4.13
CA HIS A 163 -19.28 5.08 5.42
C HIS A 163 -20.78 4.73 5.50
N THR A 164 -21.61 5.21 4.56
CA THR A 164 -23.02 4.81 4.50
C THR A 164 -23.21 3.41 3.94
N ARG A 165 -22.18 2.85 3.29
CA ARG A 165 -22.21 1.55 2.58
C ARG A 165 -20.88 0.79 2.74
N THR A 166 -20.36 0.66 3.95
CA THR A 166 -19.01 0.11 4.21
C THR A 166 -18.76 -1.28 3.61
N ALA A 167 -19.78 -2.14 3.53
CA ALA A 167 -19.66 -3.47 2.92
C ALA A 167 -19.65 -3.46 1.38
N ASP A 168 -20.06 -2.37 0.74
CA ASP A 168 -20.14 -2.28 -0.73
C ASP A 168 -18.73 -2.11 -1.33
N ARG A 169 -18.31 -3.09 -2.14
CA ARG A 169 -17.01 -3.09 -2.84
C ARG A 169 -17.13 -2.70 -4.32
N SER A 170 -18.33 -2.35 -4.81
CA SER A 170 -18.54 -1.98 -6.22
C SER A 170 -17.77 -0.74 -6.65
N ALA A 171 -17.40 0.13 -5.70
CA ALA A 171 -16.60 1.32 -5.93
C ALA A 171 -15.09 1.10 -5.77
N ASP A 172 -14.64 -0.12 -5.47
CA ASP A 172 -13.24 -0.36 -5.14
C ASP A 172 -12.36 -0.35 -6.38
N VAL A 173 -11.39 0.57 -6.41
CA VAL A 173 -10.29 0.57 -7.38
C VAL A 173 -9.02 0.84 -6.59
N LEU A 174 -8.18 -0.19 -6.42
CA LEU A 174 -7.03 -0.14 -5.53
C LEU A 174 -5.74 -0.25 -6.33
N LEU A 175 -4.94 0.81 -6.34
CA LEU A 175 -3.63 0.85 -6.98
C LEU A 175 -2.55 0.71 -5.91
N PRO A 176 -1.73 -0.35 -5.93
CA PRO A 176 -0.59 -0.48 -5.03
C PRO A 176 0.35 0.71 -5.16
N ILE A 177 0.88 1.18 -4.03
CA ILE A 177 1.87 2.26 -3.99
C ILE A 177 3.18 1.82 -3.34
N THR A 178 4.27 2.47 -3.74
CA THR A 178 5.58 2.32 -3.11
C THR A 178 6.17 3.69 -2.75
N PHE A 179 6.92 3.72 -1.66
CA PHE A 179 7.63 4.91 -1.19
C PHE A 179 9.12 4.80 -1.48
N ALA A 180 9.77 5.94 -1.75
CA ALA A 180 11.21 6.01 -1.91
C ALA A 180 11.93 5.56 -0.62
N GLY A 181 13.00 4.79 -0.76
CA GLY A 181 13.75 4.23 0.37
C GLY A 181 13.24 2.88 0.88
N ALA A 182 12.08 2.39 0.42
CA ALA A 182 11.59 1.03 0.72
C ALA A 182 12.43 -0.10 0.09
N GLY A 183 13.47 0.24 -0.70
CA GLY A 183 14.34 -0.71 -1.42
C GLY A 183 15.83 -0.62 -1.06
N GLY A 184 16.18 -0.20 0.16
CA GLY A 184 17.57 0.10 0.54
C GLY A 184 18.05 -0.53 1.84
N ALA A 185 18.04 -1.86 1.93
CA ALA A 185 18.88 -2.59 2.88
C ALA A 185 19.47 -3.82 2.17
N GLU A 186 20.27 -3.58 1.12
CA GLU A 186 21.22 -4.60 0.67
C GLU A 186 22.40 -4.62 1.65
N ASN A 187 22.67 -5.83 2.15
CA ASN A 187 23.73 -6.15 3.09
C ASN A 187 25.07 -5.52 2.67
N GLY A 188 25.60 -4.63 3.49
CA GLY A 188 27.00 -4.25 3.46
C GLY A 188 27.85 -5.41 3.96
N ASP A 189 28.12 -6.37 3.09
CA ASP A 189 29.23 -7.32 3.24
C ASP A 189 30.52 -6.56 2.93
N ASP A 190 31.11 -5.96 3.96
CA ASP A 190 32.45 -5.39 3.87
C ASP A 190 33.46 -6.54 3.84
N GLY A 191 33.84 -6.91 2.61
CA GLY A 191 34.94 -7.81 2.31
C GLY A 191 36.27 -7.25 2.81
N GLY A 192 36.77 -7.83 3.91
CA GLY A 192 38.08 -7.56 4.49
C GLY A 192 39.02 -8.76 4.44
N ASP A 193 39.86 -8.76 3.41
CA ASP A 193 41.28 -9.16 3.37
C ASP A 193 41.73 -10.62 3.58
N ALA A 194 42.81 -10.93 2.84
CA ALA A 194 43.34 -12.23 2.52
C ALA A 194 44.29 -12.83 3.58
N GLY A 195 44.41 -14.16 3.60
CA GLY A 195 45.63 -14.80 4.11
C GLY A 195 45.52 -16.28 4.51
N GLY A 196 46.09 -17.16 3.67
CA GLY A 196 46.81 -18.35 4.17
C GLY A 196 46.06 -19.69 4.31
N ARG A 197 46.22 -20.55 3.30
CA ARG A 197 46.22 -22.04 3.45
C ARG A 197 47.52 -22.47 4.17
N PRO A 198 47.60 -23.63 4.87
CA PRO A 198 47.31 -24.94 4.25
C PRO A 198 46.62 -26.01 5.13
N SER A 199 46.05 -27.01 4.44
CA SER A 199 45.68 -28.33 4.97
C SER A 199 46.85 -29.06 5.64
N PRO A 200 46.53 -30.03 6.51
CA PRO A 200 46.83 -31.41 6.13
C PRO A 200 45.65 -32.39 6.33
N SER A 201 45.65 -33.45 5.52
CA SER A 201 44.73 -34.61 5.56
C SER A 201 45.19 -35.67 6.60
N PRO A 202 44.65 -36.91 6.61
CA PRO A 202 43.72 -37.40 7.63
C PRO A 202 44.34 -38.48 8.53
N SER A 203 43.72 -38.80 9.67
CA SER A 203 43.94 -40.08 10.36
C SER A 203 42.74 -40.48 11.21
N SER A 204 42.36 -41.75 11.01
CA SER A 204 41.34 -42.55 11.69
C SER A 204 41.63 -42.79 13.17
N THR A 205 40.58 -42.99 13.98
CA THR A 205 40.31 -44.25 14.75
C THR A 205 39.06 -44.13 15.64
N THR A 206 38.16 -45.10 15.45
CA THR A 206 37.32 -45.84 16.41
C THR A 206 37.25 -45.42 17.89
N GLY A 207 36.04 -45.42 18.46
CA GLY A 207 35.82 -45.57 19.91
C GLY A 207 34.42 -45.19 20.36
N ALA A 208 33.70 -46.12 20.99
CA ALA A 208 32.28 -46.10 21.26
C ALA A 208 31.86 -45.52 22.64
N ALA A 209 30.55 -45.31 22.75
CA ALA A 209 29.67 -45.58 23.90
C ALA A 209 29.39 -44.48 24.95
N GLY A 210 28.08 -44.38 25.27
CA GLY A 210 27.46 -43.62 26.36
C GLY A 210 26.60 -42.50 25.80
N GLY A 211 25.27 -42.59 25.67
CA GLY A 211 24.28 -43.26 26.51
C GLY A 211 23.35 -42.18 27.03
N GLY A 212 22.08 -42.19 26.63
CA GLY A 212 21.10 -41.22 27.12
C GLY A 212 19.88 -41.10 26.22
N SER A 213 18.85 -41.82 26.61
CA SER A 213 17.47 -41.80 26.12
C SER A 213 16.90 -40.39 25.95
N ASP A 214 16.05 -40.17 24.95
CA ASP A 214 14.61 -40.02 25.19
C ASP A 214 13.83 -39.74 23.90
N LEU A 215 12.83 -40.59 23.67
CA LEU A 215 11.78 -40.43 22.67
C LEU A 215 10.67 -39.55 23.25
N ALA A 216 10.19 -38.63 22.42
CA ALA A 216 8.85 -38.02 22.37
C ALA A 216 8.09 -37.80 23.69
N GLN A 217 7.81 -36.52 24.00
CA GLN A 217 6.66 -36.15 24.82
C GLN A 217 5.80 -35.11 24.11
N THR A 218 4.83 -35.61 23.33
CA THR A 218 3.62 -34.87 22.95
C THR A 218 2.78 -34.65 24.21
N GLY A 219 2.45 -33.40 24.52
CA GLY A 219 1.59 -33.06 25.66
C GLY A 219 0.92 -31.71 25.48
N ALA A 220 -0.22 -31.68 24.80
CA ALA A 220 -1.19 -30.60 24.90
C ALA A 220 -2.12 -30.87 26.10
N PRO A 221 -2.41 -29.88 26.95
CA PRO A 221 -3.59 -29.91 27.79
C PRO A 221 -4.70 -29.04 27.19
N ILE A 222 -5.77 -29.72 26.81
CA ILE A 222 -7.14 -29.24 26.61
C ILE A 222 -7.68 -28.76 27.96
N VAL A 223 -8.16 -27.52 28.05
CA VAL A 223 -8.95 -27.01 29.18
C VAL A 223 -10.34 -26.58 28.67
N PRO A 224 -11.44 -27.14 29.22
CA PRO A 224 -12.79 -26.69 28.94
C PRO A 224 -13.21 -25.61 29.95
N ALA A 225 -13.72 -24.47 29.47
CA ALA A 225 -14.45 -23.52 30.31
C ALA A 225 -15.94 -23.59 29.98
N ALA A 226 -16.70 -24.11 30.92
CA ALA A 226 -18.12 -24.36 30.86
C ALA A 226 -18.97 -23.10 31.11
N LEU A 227 -20.19 -23.17 30.59
CA LEU A 227 -21.32 -22.25 30.76
C LEU A 227 -21.81 -22.13 32.21
N ALA A 228 -22.11 -20.90 32.64
CA ALA A 228 -23.14 -20.51 33.62
C ALA A 228 -23.46 -19.02 33.33
N GLY A 229 -24.69 -18.49 33.31
CA GLY A 229 -25.98 -18.98 33.75
C GLY A 229 -26.75 -17.81 34.42
N LEU A 230 -27.71 -17.24 33.70
CA LEU A 230 -29.02 -16.70 34.14
C LEU A 230 -29.16 -15.49 35.11
N ALA A 231 -30.03 -14.58 34.64
CA ALA A 231 -31.10 -13.83 35.33
C ALA A 231 -30.77 -12.60 36.23
N LEU A 232 -31.17 -11.42 35.74
CA LEU A 232 -31.87 -10.41 36.56
C LEU A 232 -33.13 -9.92 35.81
N LEU A 233 -34.28 -10.37 36.32
CA LEU A 233 -35.61 -9.79 36.12
C LEU A 233 -35.76 -8.59 37.05
N GLY A 234 -36.33 -7.47 36.57
CA GLY A 234 -36.87 -6.46 37.47
C GLY A 234 -37.08 -5.06 36.90
N GLY A 235 -38.30 -4.78 36.45
CA GLY A 235 -39.01 -3.52 36.75
C GLY A 235 -38.92 -2.37 35.75
N GLY A 236 -40.04 -2.03 35.11
CA GLY A 236 -40.22 -0.72 34.44
C GLY A 236 -41.36 -0.66 33.42
N VAL A 237 -42.60 -0.80 33.87
CA VAL A 237 -43.83 -0.66 33.07
C VAL A 237 -44.37 0.78 33.16
N VAL A 238 -44.67 1.37 31.99
CA VAL A 238 -45.67 2.42 31.68
C VAL A 238 -45.40 3.89 32.03
N ALA A 239 -45.34 4.72 30.97
CA ALA A 239 -46.26 5.86 30.81
C ALA A 239 -46.52 6.13 29.31
N VAL A 240 -47.76 5.84 28.89
CA VAL A 240 -48.36 6.27 27.62
C VAL A 240 -48.75 7.75 27.74
N ALA A 241 -48.42 8.56 26.75
CA ALA A 241 -49.19 9.77 26.44
C ALA A 241 -49.19 10.03 24.93
N VAL A 242 -50.21 9.48 24.28
CA VAL A 242 -50.72 9.95 23.00
C VAL A 242 -51.14 11.42 23.14
N ARG A 243 -50.70 12.29 22.24
CA ARG A 243 -51.56 13.41 21.83
C ARG A 243 -51.51 13.60 20.31
N ARG A 244 -52.61 13.16 19.69
CA ARG A 244 -53.00 13.48 18.31
C ARG A 244 -53.26 14.99 18.18
N ARG A 245 -52.93 15.48 16.98
CA ARG A 245 -53.45 16.62 16.21
C ARG A 245 -54.66 17.36 16.82
N THR A 246 -54.66 18.70 16.74
CA THR A 246 -55.55 19.55 15.90
C THR A 246 -55.34 21.02 16.30
N GLU A 247 -55.19 21.91 15.31
CA GLU A 247 -55.71 23.29 15.23
C GLU A 247 -55.13 23.89 13.93
N GLU A 248 -55.90 23.89 12.83
CA GLU A 248 -56.79 25.01 12.39
C GLU A 248 -55.99 26.28 12.05
N THR A 249 -55.76 26.55 10.76
CA THR A 249 -56.64 27.39 9.91
C THR A 249 -56.77 28.82 10.43
N ILE A 250 -55.84 29.71 10.05
CA ILE A 250 -56.15 31.14 9.90
C ILE A 250 -55.21 31.72 8.83
N ARG A 251 -55.74 32.15 7.67
CA ARG A 251 -55.64 33.53 7.13
C ARG A 251 -56.10 33.63 5.66
N PRO A 252 -56.54 34.83 5.25
CA PRO A 252 -57.84 35.09 4.61
C PRO A 252 -57.86 34.94 3.10
#